data_AF-A0A914T309-F1
#
_entry.id   AF-A0A914T309-F1
#
_cell.length_a   1.000
_cell.length_b   1.000
_cell.length_c   1.000
_cell.angle_alpha   90.00
_cell.angle_beta   90.00
_cell.angle_gamma   90.00
#
_symmetry.space_group_name_H-M   'P 1'
#
loop_
_entity.id
_entity.type
_entity.pdbx_description
1 polymer ?
#
loop_
_entity_poly.entity_id
_entity_poly.type
_entity_poly.pdbx_seq_one_letter_code
_entity_poly.pdbx_strand_id
1 'polypeptide(L)' 'MLGIPFLDDALTKWFKPQQFDDPVDRLNYFVTSSLLAFFAIMVSAKQYVGSPIQCFMPMEFRSGWEQYAE' A
#
# COMPACT_ATOMS: atom_id res chain seq x y z
N MET A 1 -10.44 -0.24 -18.30
CA MET A 1 -11.43 -0.08 -17.23
C MET A 1 -11.28 -1.29 -16.34
N LEU A 2 -10.67 -1.12 -15.16
CA LEU A 2 -10.67 -2.18 -14.17
C LEU A 2 -12.13 -2.34 -13.78
N GLY A 3 -12.76 -3.50 -13.94
CA GLY A 3 -14.20 -3.72 -13.76
C GLY A 3 -14.72 -3.57 -12.31
N ILE A 4 -14.12 -2.68 -11.52
CA ILE A 4 -14.40 -2.40 -10.13
C ILE A 4 -15.14 -1.06 -10.08
N PRO A 5 -16.43 -1.02 -9.72
CA PRO A 5 -17.18 0.24 -9.61
C PRO A 5 -16.47 1.16 -8.61
N PHE A 6 -16.51 2.48 -8.84
CA PHE A 6 -15.86 3.55 -8.05
C PHE A 6 -14.33 3.72 -8.21
N LEU A 7 -13.57 2.66 -8.50
CA LEU A 7 -12.10 2.78 -8.64
C LEU A 7 -11.68 3.56 -9.88
N ASP A 8 -12.33 3.31 -11.02
CA ASP A 8 -12.03 3.99 -12.28
C ASP A 8 -12.28 5.52 -12.17
N ASP A 9 -13.35 5.93 -11.49
CA ASP A 9 -13.67 7.35 -11.27
C ASP A 9 -12.66 8.02 -10.31
N ALA A 10 -12.30 7.33 -9.24
CA ALA A 10 -11.32 7.82 -8.27
C ALA A 10 -9.94 7.99 -8.93
N LEU A 11 -9.47 7.02 -9.70
CA LEU A 11 -8.19 7.09 -10.42
C LEU A 11 -8.19 8.24 -11.43
N THR A 12 -9.24 8.35 -12.24
CA THR A 12 -9.33 9.42 -13.25
C THR A 12 -9.31 10.81 -12.62
N LYS A 13 -9.98 10.98 -11.47
CA LYS A 13 -9.97 12.24 -10.73
C LYS A 13 -8.59 12.55 -10.14
N TRP A 14 -7.86 11.53 -9.70
CA TRP A 14 -6.58 11.70 -9.03
C TRP A 14 -5.44 12.11 -9.98
N PHE A 15 -5.47 11.64 -11.23
CA PHE A 15 -4.50 12.04 -12.26
C PHE A 15 -4.87 13.31 -13.03
N LYS A 16 -6.05 13.88 -12.77
CA LYS A 16 -6.47 15.12 -13.44
C LYS A 16 -5.66 16.31 -12.90
N PRO A 17 -4.93 17.06 -13.74
CA PRO A 17 -4.24 18.26 -13.30
C PRO A 17 -5.26 19.30 -12.84
N GLN A 18 -4.96 19.99 -11.74
CA GLN A 18 -5.79 21.06 -11.23
C GLN A 18 -5.36 22.38 -11.88
N GLN A 19 -6.32 23.30 -12.02
CA GLN A 19 -6.14 24.50 -12.82
C GLN A 19 -5.37 25.54 -11.99
N PHE A 20 -4.34 26.16 -12.59
CA PHE A 20 -3.42 27.14 -11.97
C PHE A 20 -2.38 26.58 -10.97
N ASP A 21 -1.98 25.31 -11.09
CA ASP A 21 -0.92 24.77 -10.21
C ASP A 21 0.50 25.03 -10.75
N ASP A 22 1.39 25.46 -9.86
CA ASP A 22 2.82 25.57 -10.12
C ASP A 22 3.55 24.23 -9.87
N PRO A 23 4.77 24.02 -10.41
CA PRO A 23 5.51 22.77 -10.22
C PRO A 23 5.78 22.42 -8.75
N VAL A 24 5.92 23.42 -7.88
CA VAL A 24 6.12 23.24 -6.44
C VAL A 24 4.84 22.73 -5.78
N ASP A 25 3.68 23.22 -6.20
CA ASP A 25 2.39 22.73 -5.69
C ASP A 25 2.20 21.27 -6.10
N ARG A 26 2.48 20.93 -7.36
CA ARG A 26 2.39 19.55 -7.86
C ARG A 26 3.29 18.58 -7.11
N LEU A 27 4.46 19.03 -6.66
CA LEU A 27 5.35 18.21 -5.83
C LEU A 27 4.66 17.82 -4.50
N ASN A 28 3.97 18.77 -3.87
CA ASN A 28 3.39 18.58 -2.54
C ASN A 28 2.06 17.82 -2.57
N TYR A 29 1.08 18.30 -3.35
CA TYR A 29 -0.27 17.72 -3.31
C TYR A 29 -0.36 16.39 -4.07
N PHE A 30 0.39 16.26 -5.17
CA PHE A 30 0.34 15.07 -6.04
C PHE A 30 1.52 14.14 -5.76
N VAL A 31 2.76 14.56 -5.98
CA VAL A 31 3.92 13.63 -5.96
C VAL A 31 4.16 13.04 -4.57
N THR A 32 4.29 13.87 -3.54
CA THR A 32 4.54 13.39 -2.16
C THR A 32 3.39 12.53 -1.66
N SER A 33 2.14 12.97 -1.83
CA SER A 33 0.95 12.19 -1.43
C SER A 33 0.89 10.84 -2.14
N SER A 34 1.16 10.83 -3.45
CA SER A 34 1.12 9.60 -4.26
C SER A 34 2.18 8.59 -3.84
N LEU A 35 3.38 9.08 -3.55
CA LEU A 35 4.50 8.26 -3.12
C LEU A 35 4.22 7.62 -1.75
N LEU A 36 3.66 8.39 -0.80
CA LEU A 36 3.22 7.84 0.49
C LEU A 36 2.11 6.80 0.34
N ALA A 37 1.10 7.07 -0.50
CA ALA A 37 0.02 6.12 -0.76
C ALA A 37 0.55 4.82 -1.40
N PHE A 38 1.49 4.92 -2.35
CA PHE A 38 2.13 3.76 -2.96
C PHE A 38 2.86 2.90 -1.92
N PHE A 39 3.68 3.50 -1.06
CA PHE A 39 4.37 2.76 -0.01
C PHE A 39 3.41 2.18 1.03
N ALA A 40 2.33 2.89 1.37
CA ALA A 40 1.31 2.36 2.27
C ALA A 40 0.63 1.10 1.68
N ILE A 41 0.30 1.12 0.39
CA ILE A 41 -0.25 -0.05 -0.31
C ILE A 41 0.77 -1.18 -0.40
N MET A 42 2.05 -0.87 -0.64
CA MET A 42 3.10 -1.88 -0.69
C MET A 42 3.30 -2.58 0.67
N VAL A 43 3.32 -1.81 1.76
CA VAL A 43 3.44 -2.34 3.13
C VAL A 43 2.20 -3.14 3.51
N SER A 44 1.00 -2.67 3.16
CA SER A 44 -0.23 -3.41 3.45
C SER A 44 -0.33 -4.70 2.63
N ALA A 45 0.13 -4.71 1.37
CA ALA A 45 0.21 -5.93 0.58
C ALA A 45 1.09 -6.99 1.25
N LYS A 46 2.22 -6.58 1.85
CA LYS A 46 3.08 -7.48 2.65
C LYS A 46 2.37 -8.03 3.88
N GLN A 47 1.45 -7.27 4.49
CA GLN A 47 0.70 -7.68 5.67
C GLN A 47 -0.45 -8.66 5.35
N TYR A 48 -1.16 -8.45 4.25
CA TYR A 48 -2.36 -9.23 3.93
C TYR A 48 -2.12 -10.42 3.01
N VAL A 49 -1.10 -10.36 2.15
CA VAL A 49 -0.78 -11.42 1.17
C VAL A 49 0.50 -12.19 1.53
N GLY A 50 1.38 -11.58 2.33
CA GLY A 50 2.63 -12.19 2.78
C GLY A 50 2.66 -12.49 4.29
N SER A 51 3.81 -12.93 4.78
CA SER A 51 4.09 -12.99 6.22
C SER A 51 4.59 -11.62 6.71
N PRO A 52 3.85 -10.94 7.61
CA PRO A 52 4.23 -9.63 8.12
C PRO A 52 5.46 -9.69 9.04
N ILE A 53 5.61 -10.81 9.77
CA ILE A 53 6.69 -11.04 10.72
C ILE A 53 7.03 -12.53 10.74
N GLN A 54 8.29 -12.84 11.05
CA GLN A 54 8.78 -14.20 11.24
C GLN A 54 9.62 -14.21 12.51
N CYS A 55 9.20 -15.01 13.48
CA CYS A 55 9.84 -15.10 14.79
C CYS A 55 10.90 -16.20 14.79
N PHE A 56 12.04 -15.97 15.47
CA PHE A 56 13.02 -17.03 15.67
C PHE A 56 12.49 -18.03 16.70
N MET A 57 12.06 -19.21 16.24
CA MET A 57 11.48 -20.25 17.08
C MET A 57 12.47 -21.41 17.31
N PRO A 58 12.46 -22.02 18.51
CA PRO A 58 13.27 -23.20 18.81
C PRO A 58 12.79 -24.42 18.00
N MET A 59 13.73 -25.31 17.67
CA MET A 59 13.52 -26.46 16.78
C MET A 59 12.56 -27.52 17.34
N GLU A 60 12.27 -27.49 18.64
CA GLU A 60 11.38 -28.42 19.33
C GLU A 60 9.89 -28.11 19.08
N PHE A 61 9.56 -26.91 18.59
CA PHE A 61 8.17 -26.54 18.32
C PHE A 61 7.65 -27.18 17.03
N ARG A 62 6.42 -27.70 17.11
CA ARG A 62 5.69 -28.18 15.93
C ARG A 62 5.10 -27.00 15.15
N SER A 63 4.84 -27.19 13.87
CA SER A 63 4.33 -26.14 12.97
C SER A 63 3.11 -25.36 13.47
N GLY A 64 2.21 -25.99 14.24
CA GLY A 64 1.06 -25.29 14.83
C GLY A 64 1.43 -24.28 15.93
N TRP A 65 2.51 -24.52 16.66
CA TRP A 65 3.03 -23.58 17.66
C TRP A 65 3.84 -22.46 17.00
N GLU A 66 4.51 -22.76 15.88
CA GLU A 66 5.18 -21.80 14.99
C GLU A 66 4.20 -20.74 14.50
N GLN A 67 3.10 -21.16 13.88
CA GLN A 67 2.04 -20.26 13.39
C GLN A 67 1.32 -19.48 14.50
N TYR A 68 1.33 -19.96 15.74
CA TYR A 68 0.75 -19.24 16.87
C TYR A 68 1.67 -18.13 17.38
N ALA A 69 2.99 -18.32 17.27
CA ALA A 69 3.98 -17.34 17.73
C ALA A 69 4.38 -16.33 16.64
N GLU A 70 4.13 -16.65 15.37
CA GLU A 70 4.21 -15.74 14.21
C GLU A 70 3.01 -14.79 14.14
#